data_AF-A0A7V9BCL4-F1
#
_entry.id   AF-A0A7V9BCL4-F1
#
_cell.length_a   1.000
_cell.length_b   1.000
_cell.length_c   1.000
_cell.angle_alpha   90.00
_cell.angle_beta   90.00
_cell.angle_gamma   90.00
#
_symmetry.space_group_name_H-M   'P 1'
#
loop_
_entity.id
_entity.type
_entity.pdbx_description
1 polymer ?
#
loop_
_entity_poly.entity_id
_entity_poly.type
_entity_poly.pdbx_seq_one_letter_code
_entity_poly.pdbx_strand_id
1 'polypeptide(L)' 'YCVANMPGAVPVTSTKGLTNVTLPYVEAIADRGTSGAIAADPALARGVNAIAGKLTYEAVAEAHNFPFTPLADAERAFV' A
#
# COMPACT_ATOMS: atom_id res chain seq x y z
N TYR A 1 -0.94 -23.01 -18.48
CA TYR A 1 -1.30 -23.02 -17.05
C TYR A 1 -1.22 -21.57 -16.56
N CYS A 2 -2.37 -20.96 -16.22
CA CYS A 2 -2.48 -19.52 -15.96
C CYS A 2 -3.38 -19.24 -14.74
N VAL A 3 -3.18 -20.00 -13.65
CA VAL A 3 -3.99 -19.87 -12.44
C VAL A 3 -3.49 -18.68 -11.62
N ALA A 4 -4.34 -17.68 -11.41
CA ALA A 4 -4.04 -16.55 -10.53
C ALA A 4 -3.94 -17.02 -9.07
N ASN A 5 -3.17 -16.30 -8.25
CA ASN A 5 -3.01 -16.61 -6.83
C ASN A 5 -2.54 -18.06 -6.53
N MET A 6 -1.53 -18.55 -7.27
CA MET A 6 -0.89 -19.84 -6.97
C MET A 6 -0.45 -20.03 -5.51
N PRO A 7 0.01 -18.99 -4.76
CA PRO A 7 0.31 -19.15 -3.34
C PRO A 7 -0.89 -19.60 -2.49
N GLY A 8 -2.12 -19.42 -2.97
CA GLY A 8 -3.35 -19.92 -2.34
C GLY A 8 -3.44 -21.44 -2.29
N ALA A 9 -2.71 -22.17 -3.14
CA ALA A 9 -2.64 -23.63 -3.07
C ALA A 9 -1.79 -24.14 -1.88
N VAL A 10 -0.98 -23.26 -1.27
CA VAL A 10 -0.08 -23.59 -0.14
C VAL A 10 -0.25 -22.59 1.02
N PRO A 11 -1.46 -22.46 1.58
CA PRO A 11 -1.83 -21.35 2.46
C PRO A 11 -0.98 -21.26 3.73
N VAL A 12 -0.63 -22.39 4.36
CA VAL A 12 0.21 -22.38 5.58
C VAL A 12 1.58 -21.78 5.32
N THR A 13 2.20 -22.10 4.18
CA THR A 13 3.52 -21.59 3.81
C THR A 13 3.43 -20.15 3.33
N SER A 14 2.45 -19.82 2.48
CA SER A 14 2.31 -18.48 1.91
C SER A 14 1.87 -17.45 2.94
N THR A 15 1.01 -17.80 3.89
CA THR A 15 0.68 -16.92 5.04
C THR A 15 1.93 -16.60 5.83
N LYS A 16 2.71 -17.60 6.25
CA LYS A 16 3.95 -17.35 7.00
C LYS A 16 4.93 -16.47 6.22
N GLY A 17 5.09 -16.73 4.92
CA GLY A 17 5.95 -15.93 4.05
C GLY A 17 5.49 -14.47 3.95
N LEU A 18 4.20 -14.23 3.72
CA LEU A 18 3.63 -12.89 3.61
C LEU A 18 3.66 -12.14 4.94
N THR A 19 3.19 -12.75 6.03
CA THR A 19 3.10 -12.07 7.32
C THR A 19 4.47 -11.75 7.91
N ASN A 20 5.49 -12.59 7.70
CA ASN A 20 6.84 -12.30 8.19
C ASN A 20 7.42 -11.02 7.57
N VAL A 21 7.04 -10.67 6.33
CA VAL A 21 7.51 -9.45 5.67
C VAL A 21 6.58 -8.27 5.87
N THR A 22 5.27 -8.48 6.07
CA THR A 22 4.30 -7.39 6.24
C THR A 22 4.12 -6.95 7.69
N LEU A 23 4.37 -7.82 8.67
CA LEU A 23 4.13 -7.53 10.09
C LEU A 23 4.82 -6.24 10.58
N PRO A 24 6.10 -5.95 10.24
CA PRO A 24 6.73 -4.70 10.68
C PRO A 24 6.01 -3.44 10.19
N TYR A 25 5.43 -3.46 9.00
CA TYR A 25 4.66 -2.34 8.46
C TYR A 25 3.31 -2.20 9.18
N VAL A 26 2.67 -3.32 9.51
CA VAL A 26 1.40 -3.33 10.25
C VAL A 26 1.60 -2.73 11.65
N GLU A 27 2.65 -3.14 12.35
CA GLU A 27 3.01 -2.58 13.67
C GLU A 27 3.30 -1.08 13.57
N ALA A 28 4.08 -0.64 12.58
CA ALA A 28 4.36 0.78 12.37
C ALA A 28 3.10 1.63 12.13
N ILE A 29 2.14 1.11 11.35
CA ILE A 29 0.85 1.77 11.12
C ILE A 29 0.01 1.81 12.39
N ALA A 30 -0.01 0.72 13.17
CA ALA A 30 -0.76 0.66 14.42
C ALA A 30 -0.22 1.65 15.46
N ASP A 31 1.10 1.77 15.58
CA ASP A 31 1.75 2.63 16.57
C ASP A 31 1.72 4.11 16.22
N ARG A 32 1.85 4.46 14.92
CA ARG A 32 2.05 5.85 14.46
C ARG A 32 0.84 6.43 13.72
N GLY A 33 -0.17 5.61 13.47
CA GLY A 33 -1.23 5.92 12.51
C GLY A 33 -0.71 5.96 11.08
N THR A 34 -1.64 6.07 10.12
CA THR A 34 -1.33 5.97 8.69
C THR A 34 -0.35 7.05 8.22
N SER A 35 -0.62 8.34 8.48
CA SER A 35 0.25 9.43 8.02
C SER A 35 1.63 9.40 8.70
N GLY A 36 1.68 9.12 10.00
CA GLY A 36 2.94 8.99 10.73
C GLY A 36 3.81 7.83 10.23
N ALA A 37 3.20 6.70 9.88
CA ALA A 37 3.91 5.55 9.31
C ALA A 37 4.43 5.82 7.89
N ILE A 38 3.60 6.43 7.03
CA ILE A 38 3.97 6.82 5.67
C ILE A 38 5.15 7.81 5.68
N ALA A 39 5.09 8.84 6.52
CA ALA A 39 6.14 9.85 6.62
C ALA A 39 7.46 9.26 7.14
N ALA A 40 7.39 8.23 7.99
CA ALA A 40 8.57 7.62 8.60
C ALA A 40 9.24 6.52 7.75
N ASP A 41 8.55 5.96 6.75
CA ASP A 41 9.06 4.88 5.91
C ASP A 41 8.80 5.14 4.40
N PRO A 42 9.85 5.53 3.65
CA PRO A 42 9.74 5.74 2.21
C PRO A 42 9.30 4.50 1.42
N ALA A 43 9.56 3.28 1.91
CA ALA A 43 9.11 2.06 1.27
C ALA A 43 7.59 1.89 1.40
N LEU A 44 7.05 2.15 2.59
CA LEU A 44 5.61 2.17 2.82
C LEU A 44 4.93 3.28 2.01
N ALA A 45 5.53 4.47 1.93
CA ALA A 45 5.00 5.59 1.15
C ALA A 45 4.84 5.24 -0.34
N ARG A 46 5.79 4.51 -0.94
CA ARG A 46 5.67 4.02 -2.33
C ARG A 46 4.53 3.00 -2.52
N GLY A 47 4.06 2.37 -1.45
CA GLY A 47 2.93 1.43 -1.49
C GLY A 47 1.56 2.10 -1.53
N VAL A 48 1.47 3.41 -1.26
CA VAL A 48 0.18 4.12 -1.20
C VAL A 48 -0.36 4.34 -2.60
N ASN A 49 -1.47 3.67 -2.91
CA ASN A 49 -2.16 3.80 -4.19
C ASN A 49 -3.30 4.80 -4.15
N ALA A 50 -3.99 4.90 -3.01
CA ALA A 50 -5.12 5.79 -2.82
C ALA A 50 -5.16 6.32 -1.39
N ILE A 51 -5.49 7.60 -1.23
CA ILE A 51 -5.73 8.22 0.08
C ILE A 51 -6.67 9.41 -0.10
N ALA A 52 -7.59 9.61 0.86
CA ALA A 52 -8.52 10.75 0.86
C ALA A 52 -9.31 10.95 -0.46
N GLY A 53 -9.70 9.85 -1.12
CA GLY A 53 -10.42 9.88 -2.39
C GLY A 53 -9.58 10.21 -3.62
N LYS A 54 -8.25 10.30 -3.50
CA LYS A 54 -7.32 10.59 -4.60
C LYS A 54 -6.45 9.37 -4.89
N LEU A 55 -6.08 9.19 -6.16
CA LEU A 55 -5.10 8.19 -6.57
C LEU A 55 -3.69 8.78 -6.56
N THR A 56 -2.79 8.14 -5.81
CA THR A 56 -1.41 8.57 -5.58
C THR A 56 -0.38 7.71 -6.28
N TYR A 57 -0.82 6.70 -7.04
CA TYR A 57 0.04 5.87 -7.85
C TYR A 57 -0.28 6.07 -9.33
N GLU A 58 0.66 6.69 -10.04
CA GLU A 58 0.49 7.20 -11.40
C GLU A 58 0.04 6.12 -12.39
N ALA A 59 0.69 4.94 -12.38
CA ALA A 59 0.37 3.88 -13.33
C ALA A 59 -1.05 3.30 -13.16
N VAL A 60 -1.61 3.32 -11.94
CA VAL A 60 -3.01 2.90 -11.72
C VAL A 60 -3.97 3.98 -12.21
N ALA A 61 -3.65 5.26 -11.99
CA ALA A 61 -4.44 6.37 -12.50
C ALA A 61 -4.48 6.36 -14.04
N GLU A 62 -3.33 6.17 -14.70
CA GLU A 62 -3.23 6.07 -16.16
C GLU A 62 -4.00 4.86 -16.71
N ALA A 63 -3.80 3.67 -16.14
CA ALA A 63 -4.45 2.44 -16.60
C ALA A 63 -5.99 2.50 -16.57
N HIS A 64 -6.55 3.37 -15.73
CA HIS A 64 -7.99 3.52 -15.54
C HIS A 64 -8.54 4.90 -15.93
N ASN A 65 -7.74 5.77 -16.58
CA ASN A 65 -8.12 7.13 -16.98
C ASN A 65 -8.66 8.00 -15.81
N PHE A 66 -8.03 7.90 -14.65
CA PHE A 66 -8.35 8.71 -13.47
C PHE A 66 -7.31 9.82 -13.24
N PRO A 67 -7.69 10.91 -12.53
CA PRO A 67 -6.73 11.93 -12.13
C PRO A 67 -5.68 11.39 -11.16
N PHE A 68 -4.41 11.63 -11.47
CA PHE A 68 -3.29 11.39 -10.56
C PHE A 68 -3.10 12.60 -9.64
N THR A 69 -2.85 12.35 -8.35
CA THR A 69 -2.41 13.36 -7.39
C THR A 69 -1.16 12.87 -6.66
N PRO A 70 -0.06 13.64 -6.64
CA PRO A 70 1.11 13.27 -5.84
C PRO A 70 0.76 13.02 -4.37
N LEU A 71 1.37 11.99 -3.76
CA LEU A 71 1.08 11.61 -2.36
C LEU A 71 1.21 12.79 -1.38
N ALA A 72 2.25 13.61 -1.53
CA ALA A 72 2.48 14.79 -0.70
C ALA A 72 1.33 15.81 -0.76
N ASP A 73 0.66 15.94 -1.90
CA ASP A 73 -0.48 16.86 -2.08
C ASP A 73 -1.81 16.22 -1.62
N ALA A 74 -1.88 14.89 -1.63
CA ALA A 74 -3.02 14.14 -1.12
C ALA A 74 -3.08 14.13 0.42
N GLU A 75 -1.94 13.99 1.10
CA GLU A 75 -1.87 14.01 2.57
C GLU A 75 -2.24 15.38 3.15
N ARG A 76 -1.84 16.48 2.51
CA ARG A 76 -2.16 17.86 2.95
C ARG A 76 -3.65 18.20 2.90
N ALA A 77 -4.44 17.47 2.12
CA ALA A 77 -5.88 17.68 2.01
C ALA A 77 -6.67 16.84 3.03
N PHE A 78 -5.99 16.00 3.81
CA PHE A 78 -6.58 15.00 4.71
C PHE A 78 -6.37 15.30 6.21
N VAL A 79 -5.42 16.17 6.55
CA VAL A 79 -5.17 16.68 7.91
C VAL A 79 -5.85 18.04 8.08
#